data_AF-A0A2N6VI96-F1
#
_entry.id   AF-A0A2N6VI96-F1
#
_cell.length_a   1.000
_cell.length_b   1.000
_cell.length_c   1.000
_cell.angle_alpha   90.00
_cell.angle_beta   90.00
_cell.angle_gamma   90.00
#
_symmetry.space_group_name_H-M   'P 1'
#
loop_
_entity.id
_entity.type
_entity.pdbx_description
1 polymer ?
#
loop_
_entity_poly.entity_id
_entity_poly.type
_entity_poly.pdbx_seq_one_letter_code
_entity_poly.pdbx_strand_id
1 'polypeptide(L)'
;ALSSAEVYEALERGTVDGMVSYPGTVVSRSLQDVLRYATIGHFGAYTYDAYANLDWFNSVPQEVREAVHDSGRVFSVDGTKLAKDVQDDEYMPVFESSGIELIELDKS
;
A
#
# COMPACT_ATOMS: atom_id res chain seq x y z
N ALA A 1 17.15 -0.89 6.10
CA ALA A 1 15.96 -0.88 5.24
C ALA A 1 16.20 0.12 4.12
N LEU A 2 15.83 -0.20 2.88
CA LEU A 2 15.93 0.73 1.74
C LEU A 2 14.77 1.72 1.78
N SER A 3 14.98 2.93 1.27
CA SER A 3 13.85 3.84 1.07
C SER A 3 12.99 3.33 -0.07
N SER A 4 11.69 3.65 -0.02
CA SER A 4 10.74 3.21 -1.03
C SER A 4 11.08 3.68 -2.45
N ALA A 5 11.80 4.79 -2.58
CA ALA A 5 12.25 5.34 -3.86
C ALA A 5 13.42 4.58 -4.48
N GLU A 6 14.20 3.84 -3.68
CA GLU A 6 15.38 3.11 -4.14
C GLU A 6 15.06 1.66 -4.53
N VAL A 7 13.86 1.17 -4.19
CA VAL A 7 13.50 -0.25 -4.33
C VAL A 7 13.53 -0.72 -5.79
N TYR A 8 13.08 0.09 -6.75
CA TYR A 8 13.12 -0.27 -8.17
C TYR A 8 14.55 -0.59 -8.62
N GLU A 9 15.47 0.37 -8.43
CA GLU A 9 16.88 0.23 -8.81
C GLU A 9 17.57 -0.90 -8.04
N ALA A 10 17.23 -1.08 -6.77
CA ALA A 10 17.80 -2.16 -5.96
C ALA A 10 17.39 -3.55 -6.46
N LEU A 11 16.13 -3.71 -6.89
CA LEU A 11 15.63 -4.95 -7.51
C LEU A 11 16.23 -5.16 -8.89
N GLU A 12 16.21 -4.13 -9.75
CA GLU A 12 16.75 -4.20 -11.12
C GLU A 12 18.22 -4.61 -11.14
N ARG A 13 19.01 -4.07 -10.21
CA ARG A 13 20.45 -4.34 -10.10
C ARG A 13 20.78 -5.60 -9.30
N GLY A 14 19.80 -6.28 -8.73
CA GLY A 14 20.00 -7.45 -7.87
C GLY A 14 20.72 -7.13 -6.55
N THR A 15 20.59 -5.90 -6.04
CA THR A 15 21.08 -5.54 -4.70
C THR A 15 20.23 -6.20 -3.62
N VAL A 16 18.94 -6.39 -3.90
CA VAL A 16 18.01 -7.20 -3.12
C VAL A 16 17.24 -8.12 -4.07
N ASP A 17 16.89 -9.32 -3.61
CA ASP A 17 16.20 -10.32 -4.44
C ASP A 17 14.67 -10.21 -4.37
N GLY A 18 14.14 -9.45 -3.41
CA GLY A 18 12.71 -9.36 -3.20
C GLY A 18 12.32 -8.38 -2.10
N MET A 19 11.01 -8.24 -1.93
CA MET A 19 10.39 -7.37 -0.93
C MET A 19 9.04 -7.94 -0.49
N VAL A 20 8.51 -7.42 0.61
CA VAL A 20 7.11 -7.64 1.03
C VAL A 20 6.35 -6.34 0.89
N SER A 21 5.24 -6.35 0.14
CA SER A 21 4.38 -5.18 -0.04
C SER A 21 2.96 -5.54 -0.45
N TYR A 22 2.12 -4.50 -0.47
CA TYR A 22 0.77 -4.55 -1.04
C TYR A 22 0.81 -4.33 -2.55
N PRO A 23 -0.18 -4.86 -3.31
CA PRO A 23 -0.27 -4.68 -4.76
C PRO A 23 -0.14 -3.23 -5.22
N GLY A 24 -0.76 -2.29 -4.49
CA GLY A 24 -0.69 -0.87 -4.83
C GLY A 24 0.73 -0.29 -4.79
N THR A 25 1.61 -0.80 -3.93
CA THR A 25 3.02 -0.37 -3.92
C THR A 25 3.76 -0.81 -5.17
N VAL A 26 3.49 -2.02 -5.65
CA VAL A 26 4.12 -2.58 -6.85
C VAL A 26 3.72 -1.75 -8.06
N VAL A 27 2.42 -1.56 -8.27
CA VAL A 27 1.89 -0.86 -9.44
C VAL A 27 2.29 0.62 -9.45
N SER A 28 2.15 1.32 -8.31
CA SER A 28 2.46 2.76 -8.22
C SER A 28 3.94 3.11 -8.44
N ARG A 29 4.83 2.12 -8.36
CA ARG A 29 6.29 2.30 -8.51
C ARG A 29 6.84 1.51 -9.70
N SER A 30 5.97 1.03 -10.58
CA SER A 30 6.33 0.22 -11.75
C SER A 30 7.17 -1.01 -11.41
N LEU A 31 7.06 -1.57 -10.21
CA LEU A 31 7.90 -2.69 -9.79
C LEU A 31 7.55 -3.98 -10.55
N GLN A 32 6.37 -4.04 -11.17
CA GLN A 32 6.01 -5.15 -12.05
C GLN A 32 6.94 -5.30 -13.25
N ASP A 33 7.70 -4.27 -13.61
CA ASP A 33 8.66 -4.31 -14.72
C ASP A 33 9.96 -5.04 -14.35
N VAL A 34 10.25 -5.14 -13.04
CA VAL A 34 11.51 -5.72 -12.51
C VAL A 34 11.29 -6.96 -11.65
N LEU A 35 10.03 -7.25 -11.27
CA LEU A 35 9.66 -8.45 -10.53
C LEU A 35 9.31 -9.60 -11.49
N ARG A 36 9.62 -10.83 -11.08
CA ARG A 36 9.31 -12.06 -11.85
C ARG A 36 8.28 -12.96 -11.19
N TYR A 37 8.20 -12.94 -9.86
CA TYR A 37 7.32 -13.80 -9.07
C TYR A 37 6.61 -12.96 -8.02
N ALA A 38 5.36 -13.27 -7.73
CA ALA A 38 4.63 -12.69 -6.61
C ALA A 38 3.85 -13.78 -5.86
N THR A 39 4.20 -14.00 -4.60
CA THR A 39 3.42 -14.86 -3.70
C THR A 39 2.29 -14.07 -3.07
N ILE A 40 1.05 -14.44 -3.41
CA ILE A 40 -0.15 -13.79 -2.92
C ILE A 40 -0.63 -14.49 -1.65
N GLY A 41 -0.73 -13.72 -0.57
CA GLY A 41 -1.16 -14.23 0.73
C GLY A 41 -1.35 -13.12 1.76
N HIS A 42 -1.97 -13.46 2.88
CA HIS A 42 -2.15 -12.55 4.01
C HIS A 42 -1.03 -12.74 5.03
N PHE A 43 0.02 -11.92 4.92
CA PHE A 43 1.20 -11.98 5.81
C PHE A 43 1.15 -10.97 6.97
N GLY A 44 0.06 -10.21 7.09
CA GLY A 44 -0.14 -9.21 8.13
C GLY A 44 -1.32 -8.29 7.83
N ALA A 45 -1.70 -7.48 8.82
CA ALA A 45 -2.67 -6.41 8.62
C ALA A 45 -1.97 -5.13 8.16
N TYR A 46 -2.61 -4.39 7.27
CA TYR A 46 -2.18 -3.05 6.89
C TYR A 46 -3.16 -2.02 7.43
N THR A 47 -2.63 -0.90 7.92
CA THR A 47 -3.45 0.26 8.27
C THR A 47 -2.90 1.50 7.57
N TYR A 48 -3.79 2.40 7.19
CA TYR A 48 -3.44 3.75 6.82
C TYR A 48 -3.80 4.66 7.99
N ASP A 49 -2.79 5.34 8.52
CA ASP A 49 -2.95 6.23 9.66
C ASP A 49 -2.52 7.65 9.26
N ALA A 50 -3.36 8.63 9.59
CA ALA A 50 -3.06 10.03 9.40
C ALA A 50 -2.53 10.63 10.70
N TYR A 51 -1.37 11.27 10.62
CA TYR A 51 -0.72 11.90 11.77
C TYR A 51 -0.61 13.41 11.55
N ALA A 52 -0.78 14.17 12.63
CA ALA A 52 -0.59 15.61 12.65
C ALA A 52 0.27 16.02 13.84
N ASN A 53 0.92 17.18 13.74
CA ASN A 53 1.62 17.77 14.88
C ASN A 53 0.60 18.10 15.98
N LEU A 54 0.90 17.67 17.21
CA LEU A 54 -0.01 17.81 18.34
C LEU A 54 -0.24 19.27 18.73
N ASP A 55 0.80 20.11 18.67
CA ASP A 55 0.69 21.53 19.02
C ASP A 55 -0.21 22.27 18.03
N TRP A 56 -0.03 22.00 16.72
CA TRP A 56 -0.93 22.51 15.69
C TRP A 56 -2.37 22.07 15.94
N PHE A 57 -2.59 20.77 16.15
CA PHE A 57 -3.93 20.23 16.37
C PHE A 57 -4.62 20.85 17.59
N ASN A 58 -3.87 21.11 18.66
CA ASN A 58 -4.41 21.77 19.85
C ASN A 58 -4.60 23.29 19.66
N SER A 59 -3.87 23.91 18.74
CA SER A 59 -3.95 25.36 18.47
C SER A 59 -5.17 25.77 17.63
N VAL A 60 -5.72 24.86 16.82
CA VAL A 60 -6.88 25.17 15.97
C VAL A 60 -8.19 25.18 16.78
N PRO A 61 -9.23 25.90 16.31
CA PRO A 61 -10.55 25.90 16.96
C PRO A 61 -11.13 24.49 17.12
N GLN A 62 -12.02 24.32 18.12
CA GLN A 62 -12.67 23.03 18.40
C GLN A 62 -13.39 22.46 17.18
N GLU A 63 -14.12 23.30 16.44
CA GLU A 63 -14.85 22.90 15.22
C GLU A 63 -13.92 22.29 14.17
N VAL A 64 -12.68 22.78 14.06
CA VAL A 64 -11.67 22.23 13.15
C VAL A 64 -11.16 20.88 13.64
N ARG A 65 -10.92 20.73 14.95
CA ARG A 65 -10.50 19.43 15.53
C ARG A 65 -11.57 18.36 15.33
N GLU A 66 -12.84 18.72 15.53
CA GLU A 66 -13.98 17.84 15.31
C GLU A 66 -14.08 17.43 13.84
N ALA A 67 -13.99 18.39 12.91
CA ALA A 67 -13.99 18.10 11.48
C ALA A 67 -12.84 17.15 11.06
N VAL A 68 -11.64 17.31 11.63
CA VAL A 68 -10.51 16.41 11.39
C VAL A 68 -10.80 14.99 11.92
N HIS A 69 -11.35 14.86 13.12
CA HIS A 69 -11.72 13.55 13.68
C HIS A 69 -12.83 12.86 12.88
N ASP A 70 -13.87 13.59 12.48
CA ASP A 70 -14.96 13.06 11.65
C ASP A 70 -14.43 12.61 10.29
N SER A 71 -13.58 13.42 9.66
CA SER A 71 -12.89 13.04 8.41
C SER A 71 -12.04 11.79 8.60
N GLY A 72 -11.35 11.65 9.74
CA GLY A 72 -10.59 10.46 10.09
C GLY A 72 -11.46 9.21 10.19
N ARG A 73 -12.66 9.29 10.78
CA ARG A 73 -13.59 8.15 10.84
C ARG A 73 -14.08 7.73 9.46
N VAL A 74 -14.42 8.70 8.60
CA VAL A 74 -14.80 8.44 7.20
C VAL A 74 -13.64 7.78 6.47
N PHE A 75 -12.43 8.33 6.60
CA PHE A 75 -11.22 7.77 5.99
C PHE A 75 -10.96 6.32 6.42
N SER A 76 -11.06 6.00 7.73
CA SER A 76 -10.80 4.65 8.22
C SER A 76 -11.80 3.61 7.71
N VAL A 77 -13.07 3.96 7.52
CA VAL A 77 -14.11 3.01 7.08
C VAL A 77 -14.24 2.99 5.56
N ASP A 78 -14.58 4.13 4.98
CA ASP A 78 -14.88 4.24 3.55
C ASP A 78 -13.60 4.22 2.72
N GLY A 79 -12.51 4.82 3.22
CA GLY A 79 -11.20 4.77 2.58
C GLY A 79 -10.61 3.37 2.54
N THR A 80 -10.78 2.57 3.61
CA THR A 80 -10.34 1.16 3.62
C THR A 80 -11.12 0.34 2.60
N LYS A 81 -12.44 0.54 2.50
CA LYS A 81 -13.25 -0.12 1.48
C LYS A 81 -12.80 0.27 0.08
N LEU A 82 -12.64 1.56 -0.18
CA LEU A 82 -12.17 2.06 -1.48
C LEU A 82 -10.78 1.49 -1.83
N ALA A 83 -9.85 1.45 -0.88
CA ALA A 83 -8.52 0.89 -1.11
C ALA A 83 -8.57 -0.59 -1.50
N LYS A 84 -9.50 -1.35 -0.91
CA LYS A 84 -9.75 -2.75 -1.31
C LYS A 84 -10.32 -2.83 -2.73
N ASP A 85 -11.33 -2.01 -3.04
CA ASP A 85 -11.96 -2.00 -4.36
C ASP A 85 -10.91 -1.64 -5.44
N VAL A 86 -10.10 -0.61 -5.23
CA VAL A 86 -8.98 -0.22 -6.13
C VAL A 86 -7.95 -1.34 -6.25
N GLN A 87 -7.63 -2.03 -5.16
CA GLN A 87 -6.71 -3.16 -5.22
C GLN A 87 -7.24 -4.26 -6.14
N ASP A 88 -8.48 -4.68 -5.94
CA ASP A 88 -9.10 -5.77 -6.69
C ASP A 88 -9.36 -5.38 -8.16
N ASP A 89 -9.86 -4.16 -8.40
CA ASP A 89 -10.34 -3.72 -9.72
C ASP A 89 -9.27 -3.03 -10.58
N GLU A 90 -8.23 -2.44 -9.99
CA GLU A 90 -7.19 -1.70 -10.73
C GLU A 90 -5.81 -2.35 -10.62
N TYR A 91 -5.38 -2.77 -9.42
CA TYR A 91 -4.01 -3.25 -9.23
C TYR A 91 -3.84 -4.71 -9.60
N MET A 92 -4.72 -5.61 -9.17
CA MET A 92 -4.59 -7.04 -9.50
C MET A 92 -4.61 -7.32 -11.02
N PRO A 93 -5.43 -6.64 -11.85
CA PRO A 93 -5.36 -6.80 -13.30
C PRO A 93 -4.01 -6.43 -13.92
N VAL A 94 -3.24 -5.51 -13.30
CA VAL A 94 -1.87 -5.21 -13.74
C VAL A 94 -0.95 -6.40 -13.50
N PHE A 95 -1.07 -7.08 -12.36
CA PHE A 95 -0.28 -8.29 -12.11
C PHE A 95 -0.64 -9.39 -13.11
N GLU A 96 -1.93 -9.62 -13.36
CA GLU A 96 -2.42 -10.65 -14.30
C GLU A 96 -2.01 -10.39 -15.74
N SER A 97 -1.90 -9.12 -16.15
CA SER A 97 -1.46 -8.72 -17.49
C SER A 97 0.05 -8.50 -17.61
N SER A 98 0.79 -8.55 -16.50
CA SER A 98 2.25 -8.44 -16.47
C SER A 98 2.95 -9.76 -16.78
N GLY A 99 4.28 -9.75 -16.78
CA GLY A 99 5.10 -10.96 -16.87
C GLY A 99 5.33 -11.67 -15.53
N ILE A 100 4.68 -11.25 -14.45
CA ILE A 100 4.85 -11.84 -13.12
C ILE A 100 4.13 -13.18 -13.03
N GLU A 101 4.83 -14.20 -12.54
CA GLU A 101 4.21 -15.46 -12.12
C GLU A 101 3.55 -15.31 -10.73
N LEU A 102 2.22 -15.40 -10.70
CA LEU A 102 1.43 -15.37 -9.47
C LEU A 102 1.45 -16.75 -8.79
N ILE A 103 1.87 -16.77 -7.52
CA ILE A 103 1.93 -17.96 -6.68
C ILE A 103 0.90 -17.80 -5.56
N GLU A 104 -0.13 -18.62 -5.54
CA GLU A 104 -1.10 -18.66 -4.44
C GLU A 104 -0.65 -19.64 -3.35
N LEU A 105 -0.87 -19.29 -2.09
CA LEU A 105 -0.63 -20.21 -0.97
C LEU A 105 -1.76 -21.21 -0.82
N ASP A 106 -1.40 -22.47 -0.54
CA ASP A 106 -2.35 -23.51 -0.19
C ASP A 106 -3.14 -23.14 1.08
N LYS A 107 -4.42 -23.52 1.11
CA LYS A 107 -5.36 -23.23 2.21
C LYS A 107 -5.18 -24.14 3.44
N SER A 108 -4.01 -24.76 3.62
CA SER A 108 -3.75 -25.78 4.66
C SER A 108 -3.94 -25.26 6.08
#